data_AF-A0A6J2RZZ4-F1
#
_entry.id   AF-A0A6J2RZZ4-F1
#
_cell.length_a   1.000
_cell.length_b   1.000
_cell.length_c   1.000
_cell.angle_alpha   90.00
_cell.angle_beta   90.00
_cell.angle_gamma   90.00
#
_symmetry.space_group_name_H-M   'P 1'
#
loop_
_entity.id
_entity.type
_entity.pdbx_description
1 polymer ?
#
loop_
_entity_poly.entity_id
_entity_poly.type
_entity_poly.pdbx_seq_one_letter_code
_entity_poly.pdbx_strand_id
1 'polypeptide(L)'
;MVHTCVVTGCRNRRTPGTTLSFYRFPRDPERKQRWIAAVNREGWVPNDGSRLCSNHFISGKQVKNPRSPDYVPSVFTSAPLSPEMKEPGALEILDKQEARVEAANALLFLQGQGRSVVGERGQGEQSEEREQEAAVEESASSSLSTDEDDDDDDESMSDCKKGKFAHTSDAAVNFDNVLKALKKENQTLRESLDKMSLSENSLRNDAEKVKFYTGLPNYFVLETVMWLLAPHMDGMKTVKLSKFQQLLLTLMRLRLDLRNQDLAYRFGVKVGTVTRTVHQMVTIMSSTLVPTAVFWPSRAELRKNLPAALRSSHPDCAVIIDCFMVPFEEPVSRGNQQQQRMVPSAQGVGTSNNVLKYLIGVAPQGVVTFVSRGVLGNVSDKSLAEGCGFLCKLLPGDVVLAVS
;
A
#
# COMPACT_ATOMS: atom_id res chain seq x y z
N MET A 1 27.09 2.77 52.98
CA MET A 1 27.06 1.48 52.25
C MET A 1 26.62 1.77 50.82
N VAL A 2 27.46 1.48 49.81
CA VAL A 2 27.18 1.79 48.40
C VAL A 2 26.26 0.70 47.84
N HIS A 3 25.11 1.07 47.28
CA HIS A 3 24.24 0.11 46.60
C HIS A 3 24.58 0.10 45.12
N THR A 4 24.92 -1.07 44.59
CA THR A 4 25.22 -1.31 43.17
C THR A 4 24.16 -2.22 42.58
N CYS A 5 23.85 -2.03 41.29
CA CYS A 5 22.96 -2.92 40.57
C CYS A 5 23.63 -4.27 40.31
N VAL A 6 22.88 -5.36 40.44
CA VAL A 6 23.39 -6.73 40.26
C VAL A 6 23.38 -7.22 38.81
N VAL A 7 22.73 -6.47 37.91
CA VAL A 7 22.64 -6.81 36.48
C VAL A 7 23.99 -6.69 35.81
N THR A 8 24.38 -7.74 35.08
CA THR A 8 25.58 -7.79 34.25
C THR A 8 25.55 -6.63 33.25
N GLY A 9 26.63 -5.84 33.16
CA GLY A 9 26.68 -4.67 32.27
C GLY A 9 26.04 -3.38 32.83
N CYS A 10 25.31 -3.43 33.95
CA CYS A 10 24.73 -2.24 34.56
C CYS A 10 25.74 -1.57 35.53
N ARG A 11 26.23 -0.37 35.19
CA ARG A 11 27.16 0.41 36.02
C ARG A 11 26.48 1.33 37.06
N ASN A 12 25.18 1.17 37.26
CA ASN A 12 24.40 2.03 38.16
C ASN A 12 24.75 1.77 39.63
N ARG A 13 25.13 2.86 40.31
CA ARG A 13 25.44 2.90 41.75
C ARG A 13 24.68 4.04 42.41
N ARG A 14 24.32 3.87 43.69
CA ARG A 14 23.59 4.89 44.45
C ARG A 14 24.52 6.07 44.72
N THR A 15 24.32 7.15 43.97
CA THR A 15 25.01 8.43 44.14
C THR A 15 24.02 9.45 44.72
N PRO A 16 24.37 10.20 45.78
CA PRO A 16 23.52 11.28 46.30
C PRO A 16 23.20 12.29 45.17
N GLY A 17 21.91 12.63 45.00
CA GLY A 17 21.45 13.56 43.94
C GLY A 17 20.91 12.90 42.66
N THR A 18 20.94 11.57 42.55
CA THR A 18 20.36 10.85 41.40
C THR A 18 18.94 10.34 41.69
N THR A 19 18.05 10.34 40.69
CA THR A 19 16.67 9.83 40.77
C THR A 19 16.56 8.30 40.74
N LEU A 20 17.69 7.60 40.82
CA LEU A 20 17.77 6.15 40.72
C LEU A 20 17.35 5.46 42.03
N SER A 21 16.29 4.66 41.95
CA SER A 21 15.84 3.81 43.07
C SER A 21 16.47 2.43 42.99
N PHE A 22 16.83 1.84 44.14
CA PHE A 22 17.40 0.49 44.24
C PHE A 22 16.45 -0.44 45.00
N TYR A 23 15.93 -1.44 44.30
CA TYR A 23 14.94 -2.38 44.81
C TYR A 23 15.58 -3.68 45.33
N ARG A 24 15.06 -4.19 46.44
CA ARG A 24 15.46 -5.50 47.00
C ARG A 24 14.71 -6.62 46.31
N PHE A 25 15.30 -7.81 46.30
CA PHE A 25 14.58 -9.01 45.85
C PHE A 25 13.33 -9.24 46.73
N PRO A 26 12.18 -9.60 46.12
CA PRO A 26 10.96 -9.93 46.86
C PRO A 26 11.17 -11.09 47.84
N ARG A 27 10.42 -11.07 48.96
CA ARG A 27 10.39 -12.19 49.92
C ARG A 27 9.55 -13.37 49.42
N ASP A 28 8.62 -13.10 48.52
CA ASP A 28 7.76 -14.10 47.89
C ASP A 28 8.62 -15.03 46.99
N PRO A 29 8.65 -16.35 47.26
CA PRO A 29 9.56 -17.28 46.58
C PRO A 29 9.31 -17.36 45.06
N GLU A 30 8.05 -17.32 44.63
CA GLU A 30 7.69 -17.46 43.22
C GLU A 30 8.13 -16.22 42.42
N ARG A 31 7.87 -15.03 42.97
CA ARG A 31 8.32 -13.78 42.37
C ARG A 31 9.84 -13.61 42.43
N LYS A 32 10.48 -14.05 43.51
CA LYS A 32 11.94 -14.05 43.65
C LYS A 32 12.58 -14.92 42.56
N GLN A 33 12.02 -16.10 42.28
CA GLN A 33 12.51 -16.99 41.23
C GLN A 33 12.42 -16.33 39.84
N ARG A 34 11.30 -15.65 39.54
CA ARG A 34 11.15 -14.89 38.29
C ARG A 34 12.18 -13.77 38.14
N TRP A 35 12.50 -13.06 39.23
CA TRP A 35 13.53 -12.02 39.24
C TRP A 35 14.93 -12.60 39.03
N ILE A 36 15.24 -13.77 39.61
CA ILE A 36 16.51 -14.47 39.39
C ILE A 36 16.64 -14.91 37.94
N ALA A 37 15.59 -15.52 37.39
CA ALA A 37 15.54 -15.94 35.99
C ALA A 37 15.72 -14.74 35.04
N ALA A 38 15.11 -13.59 35.34
CA ALA A 38 15.23 -12.39 34.53
C ALA A 38 16.65 -11.78 34.54
N VAL A 39 17.38 -11.87 35.66
CA VAL A 39 18.79 -11.44 35.74
C VAL A 39 19.71 -12.37 34.95
N ASN A 40 19.29 -13.61 34.71
CA ASN A 40 19.93 -14.61 33.83
C ASN A 40 21.46 -14.71 34.01
N ARG A 41 21.91 -14.90 35.26
CA ARG A 41 23.33 -15.05 35.59
C ARG A 41 23.61 -16.48 36.04
N GLU A 42 24.41 -17.20 35.26
CA GLU A 42 24.80 -18.59 35.54
C GLU A 42 25.47 -18.73 36.91
N GLY A 43 25.00 -19.69 37.72
CA GLY A 43 25.59 -20.04 39.02
C GLY A 43 25.46 -18.97 40.12
N TRP A 44 24.67 -17.91 39.93
CA TRP A 44 24.55 -16.82 40.90
C TRP A 44 23.24 -16.86 41.69
N VAL A 45 23.33 -16.64 43.02
CA VAL A 45 22.18 -16.60 43.93
C VAL A 45 22.11 -15.24 44.64
N PRO A 46 20.94 -14.58 44.71
CA PRO A 46 20.81 -13.29 45.37
C PRO A 46 21.01 -13.38 46.89
N ASN A 47 21.88 -12.50 47.41
CA ASN A 47 22.07 -12.27 48.83
C ASN A 47 21.22 -11.10 49.35
N ASP A 48 21.19 -10.88 50.66
CA ASP A 48 20.42 -9.78 51.29
C ASP A 48 20.88 -8.38 50.87
N GLY A 49 22.09 -8.26 50.31
CA GLY A 49 22.64 -7.05 49.72
C GLY A 49 22.30 -6.84 48.25
N SER A 50 21.71 -7.82 47.56
CA SER A 50 21.47 -7.79 46.12
C SER A 50 20.34 -6.83 45.76
N ARG A 51 20.61 -5.91 44.83
CA ARG A 51 19.65 -4.87 44.41
C ARG A 51 19.59 -4.73 42.90
N LEU A 52 18.42 -4.33 42.40
CA LEU A 52 18.19 -3.92 41.03
C LEU A 52 17.85 -2.44 40.99
N CYS A 53 18.43 -1.68 40.08
CA CYS A 53 18.05 -0.27 39.88
C CYS A 53 16.72 -0.15 39.13
N SER A 54 16.05 1.00 39.29
CA SER A 54 14.79 1.37 38.64
C SER A 54 14.79 1.18 37.12
N ASN A 55 15.92 1.34 36.44
CA ASN A 55 16.01 1.22 34.98
C ASN A 55 15.71 -0.19 34.43
N HIS A 56 15.67 -1.21 35.29
CA HIS A 56 15.28 -2.57 34.88
C HIS A 56 13.75 -2.80 34.91
N PHE A 57 12.98 -1.76 35.25
CA PHE A 57 11.52 -1.72 35.27
C PHE A 57 11.04 -0.66 34.28
N ILE A 58 9.93 -0.93 33.58
CA ILE A 58 9.36 -0.08 32.53
C ILE A 58 8.87 1.24 33.13
N SER A 59 8.16 1.22 34.27
CA SER A 59 7.75 2.46 34.97
C SER A 59 8.80 3.01 35.93
N GLY A 60 9.99 2.40 35.99
CA GLY A 60 11.02 2.76 36.97
C GLY A 60 10.70 2.35 38.41
N LYS A 61 9.59 1.63 38.67
CA LYS A 61 9.17 1.19 40.00
C LYS A 61 8.78 -0.27 40.03
N GLN A 62 9.14 -0.99 41.09
CA GLN A 62 8.62 -2.34 41.30
C GLN A 62 7.13 -2.28 41.68
N VAL A 63 6.28 -3.06 40.99
CA VAL A 63 4.84 -3.13 41.28
C VAL A 63 4.48 -4.49 41.87
N LYS A 64 3.65 -4.56 42.92
CA LYS A 64 3.27 -5.84 43.56
C LYS A 64 2.14 -6.59 42.85
N ASN A 65 1.42 -5.93 41.94
CA ASN A 65 0.32 -6.52 41.21
C ASN A 65 0.83 -7.52 40.14
N PRO A 66 0.43 -8.81 40.18
CA PRO A 66 0.84 -9.83 39.21
C PRO A 66 0.44 -9.55 37.76
N ARG A 67 -0.58 -8.69 37.54
CA ARG A 67 -1.04 -8.31 36.20
C ARG A 67 -0.29 -7.12 35.60
N SER A 68 0.66 -6.53 36.33
CA SER A 68 1.43 -5.38 35.87
C SER A 68 2.69 -5.83 35.12
N PRO A 69 3.08 -5.16 34.02
CA PRO A 69 4.32 -5.47 33.30
C PRO A 69 5.58 -5.17 34.13
N ASP A 70 5.47 -4.39 35.22
CA ASP A 70 6.55 -4.12 36.19
C ASP A 70 6.57 -5.09 37.40
N TYR A 71 5.81 -6.19 37.31
CA TYR A 71 5.82 -7.24 38.33
C TYR A 71 7.18 -7.95 38.40
N VAL A 72 7.85 -8.12 37.25
CA VAL A 72 9.17 -8.69 37.08
C VAL A 72 10.04 -7.69 36.29
N PRO A 73 11.32 -7.49 36.63
CA PRO A 73 12.21 -6.68 35.81
C PRO A 73 12.29 -7.29 34.41
N SER A 74 12.19 -6.46 33.38
CA SER A 74 12.06 -6.90 31.98
C SER A 74 12.97 -6.13 31.03
N VAL A 75 13.66 -5.09 31.52
CA VAL A 75 14.53 -4.23 30.73
C VAL A 75 15.99 -4.56 31.03
N PHE A 76 16.59 -5.46 30.24
CA PHE A 76 18.00 -5.83 30.34
C PHE A 76 18.70 -5.56 29.00
N THR A 77 19.70 -4.68 29.01
CA THR A 77 20.59 -4.44 27.87
C THR A 77 21.80 -5.39 27.98
N SER A 78 21.58 -6.70 27.83
CA SER A 78 22.68 -7.67 27.81
C SER A 78 22.29 -8.96 27.08
N ALA A 79 22.65 -9.01 25.80
CA ALA A 79 23.20 -10.23 25.21
C ALA A 79 24.41 -9.81 24.37
N PRO A 80 25.58 -10.48 24.49
CA PRO A 80 26.64 -10.38 23.49
C PRO A 80 26.12 -10.96 22.18
N LEU A 81 26.17 -10.17 21.10
CA LEU A 81 25.89 -10.63 19.76
C LEU A 81 26.97 -11.66 19.37
N SER A 82 26.55 -12.86 18.97
CA SER A 82 27.41 -13.76 18.21
C SER A 82 27.80 -13.08 16.89
N PRO A 83 29.07 -13.17 16.46
CA PRO A 83 29.55 -12.49 15.27
C PRO A 83 29.16 -13.26 14.00
N GLU A 84 27.86 -13.46 13.77
CA GLU A 84 27.30 -14.00 12.52
C GLU A 84 25.94 -13.35 12.24
N MET A 85 25.88 -12.01 12.25
CA MET A 85 24.74 -11.28 11.73
C MET A 85 25.27 -10.10 10.93
N LYS A 86 24.99 -10.09 9.63
CA LYS A 86 25.07 -8.85 8.84
C LYS A 86 24.26 -7.80 9.59
N GLU A 87 24.86 -6.63 9.80
CA GLU A 87 24.20 -5.43 10.30
C GLU A 87 22.78 -5.35 9.71
N PRO A 88 21.72 -5.28 10.54
CA PRO A 88 20.37 -5.05 10.04
C PRO A 88 20.40 -3.73 9.26
N GLY A 89 19.98 -3.78 7.99
CA GLY A 89 19.97 -2.58 7.16
C GLY A 89 19.13 -1.48 7.82
N ALA A 90 19.48 -0.21 7.59
CA ALA A 90 18.73 0.94 8.13
C ALA A 90 17.21 0.86 7.88
N LEU A 91 16.79 0.16 6.82
CA LEU A 91 15.38 -0.10 6.50
C LEU A 91 14.69 -1.07 7.48
N GLU A 92 15.36 -2.13 7.96
CA GLU A 92 14.78 -3.13 8.88
C GLU A 92 14.48 -2.53 10.26
N ILE A 93 15.31 -1.56 10.68
CA ILE A 93 15.17 -0.84 11.95
C ILE A 93 13.91 0.03 11.93
N LEU A 94 13.63 0.70 10.81
CA LEU A 94 12.47 1.58 10.65
C LEU A 94 11.15 0.79 10.72
N ASP A 95 11.06 -0.35 10.05
CA ASP A 95 9.83 -1.16 10.01
C ASP A 95 9.51 -1.75 11.38
N LYS A 96 10.54 -2.19 12.11
CA LYS A 96 10.39 -2.67 13.49
C LYS A 96 9.96 -1.55 14.44
N GLN A 97 10.41 -0.32 14.20
CA GLN A 97 10.04 0.84 15.02
C GLN A 97 8.61 1.30 14.72
N GLU A 98 8.20 1.35 13.47
CA GLU A 98 6.83 1.67 13.05
C GLU A 98 5.82 0.65 13.59
N ALA A 99 6.11 -0.64 13.41
CA ALA A 99 5.25 -1.71 13.92
C ALA A 99 5.14 -1.70 15.45
N ARG A 100 6.21 -1.30 16.16
CA ARG A 100 6.18 -1.11 17.63
C ARG A 100 5.30 0.06 18.06
N VAL A 101 5.34 1.18 17.33
CA VAL A 101 4.49 2.35 17.62
C VAL A 101 3.03 2.01 17.41
N GLU A 102 2.70 1.30 16.33
CA GLU A 102 1.32 0.89 16.07
C GLU A 102 0.81 -0.13 17.11
N ALA A 103 1.63 -1.11 17.48
CA ALA A 103 1.31 -2.04 18.56
C ALA A 103 1.06 -1.31 19.90
N ALA A 104 1.89 -0.29 20.22
CA ALA A 104 1.70 0.53 21.40
C ALA A 104 0.39 1.33 21.35
N ASN A 105 0.05 1.92 20.21
CA ASN A 105 -1.21 2.64 20.01
C ASN A 105 -2.43 1.71 20.15
N ALA A 106 -2.37 0.50 19.60
CA ALA A 106 -3.43 -0.50 19.74
C ALA A 106 -3.63 -0.92 21.21
N LEU A 107 -2.54 -1.09 21.96
CA LEU A 107 -2.60 -1.41 23.39
C LEU A 107 -3.18 -0.24 24.22
N LEU A 108 -2.84 1.00 23.90
CA LEU A 108 -3.41 2.20 24.55
C LEU A 108 -4.91 2.34 24.28
N PHE A 109 -5.36 2.00 23.07
CA PHE A 109 -6.78 1.98 22.70
C PHE A 109 -7.55 0.94 23.52
N LEU A 110 -7.00 -0.28 23.68
CA LEU A 110 -7.61 -1.34 24.50
C LEU A 110 -7.64 -1.02 26.00
N GLN A 111 -6.77 -0.14 26.48
CA GLN A 111 -6.74 0.34 27.88
C GLN A 111 -7.69 1.52 28.13
N GLY A 112 -8.47 1.95 27.14
CA GLY A 112 -9.47 3.02 27.31
C GLY A 112 -8.87 4.42 27.52
N GLN A 113 -7.61 4.63 27.16
CA GLN A 113 -6.90 5.92 27.33
C GLN A 113 -6.78 6.73 26.03
N GLY A 114 -7.43 6.29 24.94
CA GLY A 114 -7.42 7.01 23.66
C GLY A 114 -8.25 8.29 23.73
N ARG A 115 -7.60 9.45 23.89
CA ARG A 115 -8.19 10.74 23.53
C ARG A 115 -8.44 10.75 22.02
N SER A 116 -9.72 10.87 21.64
CA SER A 116 -10.11 11.22 20.27
C SER A 116 -9.50 12.56 19.92
N VAL A 117 -8.59 12.60 18.95
CA VAL A 117 -8.17 13.85 18.30
C VAL A 117 -9.07 14.03 17.07
N VAL A 118 -10.31 14.40 17.33
CA VAL A 118 -11.11 15.15 16.35
C VAL A 118 -10.84 16.61 16.66
N GLY A 119 -10.22 17.32 15.71
CA GLY A 119 -9.89 18.72 15.86
C GLY A 119 -11.14 19.58 15.97
N GLU A 120 -11.41 20.10 17.16
CA GLU A 120 -12.17 21.34 17.33
C GLU A 120 -11.21 22.52 17.08
N ARG A 121 -11.53 23.33 16.07
CA ARG A 121 -11.23 24.77 16.09
C ARG A 121 -12.53 25.53 15.94
N GLY A 122 -12.90 26.21 17.01
CA GLY A 122 -13.61 27.50 16.99
C GLY A 122 -15.13 27.45 16.93
N GLN A 123 -15.77 27.56 18.09
CA GLN A 123 -17.12 28.12 18.23
C GLN A 123 -17.07 29.65 18.28
N GLY A 124 -18.13 30.26 17.75
CA GLY A 124 -18.63 31.60 18.06
C GLY A 124 -18.86 32.44 16.79
N GLU A 125 -20.04 32.93 16.44
CA GLU A 125 -21.35 33.00 17.11
C GLU A 125 -22.45 33.26 16.06
N GLN A 126 -23.65 32.79 16.40
CA GLN A 126 -24.98 33.33 16.09
C GLN A 126 -25.63 33.14 14.70
N SER A 127 -26.75 32.43 14.81
CA SER A 127 -27.94 32.26 13.99
C SER A 127 -28.52 33.53 13.37
N GLU A 128 -29.10 33.40 12.17
CA GLU A 128 -30.47 33.84 11.88
C GLU A 128 -30.99 33.21 10.57
N GLU A 129 -32.23 32.71 10.62
CA GLU A 129 -33.01 32.20 9.50
C GLU A 129 -33.59 33.37 8.68
N ARG A 130 -33.59 33.30 7.34
CA ARG A 130 -34.77 33.65 6.52
C ARG A 130 -34.61 33.32 5.03
N GLU A 131 -35.66 32.69 4.49
CA GLU A 131 -35.99 32.63 3.07
C GLU A 131 -36.26 34.03 2.51
N GLN A 132 -35.88 34.29 1.24
CA GLN A 132 -36.73 34.99 0.26
C GLN A 132 -36.11 35.04 -1.15
N GLU A 133 -37.01 34.85 -2.13
CA GLU A 133 -36.85 34.97 -3.59
C GLU A 133 -36.71 36.43 -4.07
N ALA A 134 -36.40 36.56 -5.38
CA ALA A 134 -36.47 37.72 -6.31
C ALA A 134 -35.08 38.20 -6.80
N ALA A 135 -34.66 37.97 -8.05
CA ALA A 135 -35.11 38.52 -9.35
C ALA A 135 -34.51 39.90 -9.70
N VAL A 136 -33.74 39.93 -10.81
CA VAL A 136 -33.45 41.01 -11.79
C VAL A 136 -32.74 42.29 -11.26
N GLU A 137 -31.77 42.97 -11.89
CA GLU A 137 -31.36 43.27 -13.27
C GLU A 137 -29.86 43.73 -13.25
N GLU A 138 -29.19 43.63 -14.42
CA GLU A 138 -28.17 44.51 -15.03
C GLU A 138 -27.01 45.14 -14.21
N SER A 139 -25.78 45.33 -14.70
CA SER A 139 -25.22 45.36 -16.07
C SER A 139 -23.68 45.45 -15.99
N ALA A 140 -23.05 45.29 -17.17
CA ALA A 140 -21.74 45.79 -17.62
C ALA A 140 -20.66 44.74 -17.95
N SER A 141 -20.62 44.43 -19.26
CA SER A 141 -19.46 44.40 -20.19
C SER A 141 -18.31 43.41 -19.91
N SER A 142 -17.65 42.81 -20.91
CA SER A 142 -17.52 43.09 -22.33
C SER A 142 -17.29 41.81 -23.15
N SER A 143 -17.76 41.89 -24.39
CA SER A 143 -17.72 40.93 -25.49
C SER A 143 -16.33 40.80 -26.14
N LEU A 144 -16.07 39.62 -26.70
CA LEU A 144 -15.20 39.47 -27.87
C LEU A 144 -15.88 38.47 -28.83
N SER A 145 -16.36 38.99 -29.96
CA SER A 145 -16.89 38.26 -31.10
C SER A 145 -15.76 37.92 -32.08
N THR A 146 -15.89 36.78 -32.75
CA THR A 146 -15.29 36.51 -34.06
C THR A 146 -16.37 35.84 -34.89
N ASP A 147 -16.95 36.63 -35.78
CA ASP A 147 -17.80 36.20 -36.88
C ASP A 147 -16.90 35.72 -38.03
N GLU A 148 -17.25 34.60 -38.65
CA GLU A 148 -16.77 34.20 -39.98
C GLU A 148 -17.98 34.31 -40.91
N ASP A 149 -17.92 35.29 -41.82
CA ASP A 149 -18.85 35.50 -42.92
C ASP A 149 -18.47 34.56 -44.09
N ASP A 150 -19.45 33.81 -44.61
CA ASP A 150 -19.40 33.13 -45.92
C ASP A 150 -20.06 34.05 -46.95
N ASP A 151 -19.24 34.56 -47.89
CA ASP A 151 -19.66 35.22 -49.12
C ASP A 151 -19.95 34.15 -50.21
N ASP A 152 -21.14 34.16 -50.79
CA ASP A 152 -21.37 33.65 -52.15
C ASP A 152 -22.29 34.61 -52.90
N ASP A 153 -21.67 35.35 -53.83
CA ASP A 153 -22.29 36.13 -54.89
C ASP A 153 -23.02 35.20 -55.88
N ASP A 154 -24.26 35.52 -56.27
CA ASP A 154 -24.65 35.69 -57.67
C ASP A 154 -26.12 36.14 -57.77
N GLU A 155 -26.38 37.13 -58.62
CA GLU A 155 -27.31 37.01 -59.75
C GLU A 155 -27.51 38.37 -60.43
N SER A 156 -27.03 38.45 -61.66
CA SER A 156 -27.33 39.51 -62.61
C SER A 156 -28.34 39.02 -63.64
N MET A 157 -29.39 39.82 -63.84
CA MET A 157 -30.45 39.60 -64.82
C MET A 157 -29.94 39.56 -66.28
N SER A 158 -30.31 38.52 -67.05
CA SER A 158 -30.64 38.68 -68.47
C SER A 158 -31.54 37.55 -69.02
N ASP A 159 -32.53 37.96 -69.80
CA ASP A 159 -33.62 37.19 -70.42
C ASP A 159 -33.21 36.50 -71.73
N CYS A 160 -33.53 35.21 -71.94
CA CYS A 160 -33.99 34.71 -73.25
C CYS A 160 -34.48 33.23 -73.27
N LYS A 161 -35.72 33.09 -73.76
CA LYS A 161 -36.24 32.06 -74.69
C LYS A 161 -36.31 30.57 -74.28
N LYS A 162 -37.56 30.20 -73.99
CA LYS A 162 -38.27 28.92 -74.20
C LYS A 162 -37.67 28.04 -75.33
N GLY A 163 -37.14 26.87 -74.96
CA GLY A 163 -36.80 25.77 -75.86
C GLY A 163 -37.11 24.43 -75.21
N LYS A 164 -37.92 23.60 -75.87
CA LYS A 164 -38.53 22.37 -75.36
C LYS A 164 -37.93 21.19 -76.14
N PHE A 165 -37.06 20.38 -75.52
CA PHE A 165 -36.67 19.03 -75.97
C PHE A 165 -36.20 18.25 -74.72
N ALA A 166 -36.96 17.26 -74.22
CA ALA A 166 -37.06 15.86 -74.65
C ALA A 166 -36.00 14.95 -73.97
N HIS A 167 -36.51 14.12 -73.04
CA HIS A 167 -35.98 12.87 -72.48
C HIS A 167 -34.52 12.46 -72.77
N THR A 168 -33.72 12.38 -71.71
CA THR A 168 -32.85 11.23 -71.43
C THR A 168 -33.09 10.80 -69.99
N SER A 169 -33.61 9.58 -69.80
CA SER A 169 -33.75 8.94 -68.50
C SER A 169 -32.38 8.42 -68.06
N ASP A 170 -31.54 9.31 -67.53
CA ASP A 170 -30.42 8.84 -66.74
C ASP A 170 -30.98 8.34 -65.41
N ALA A 171 -30.67 7.08 -65.10
CA ALA A 171 -31.02 6.45 -63.85
C ALA A 171 -30.59 7.39 -62.72
N ALA A 172 -31.57 8.03 -62.08
CA ALA A 172 -31.33 8.89 -60.92
C ALA A 172 -30.74 8.00 -59.83
N VAL A 173 -29.41 7.92 -59.81
CA VAL A 173 -28.67 7.32 -58.70
C VAL A 173 -29.11 8.10 -57.48
N ASN A 174 -29.87 7.44 -56.63
CA ASN A 174 -30.53 8.08 -55.50
C ASN A 174 -29.47 8.40 -54.45
N PHE A 175 -28.77 9.52 -54.63
CA PHE A 175 -27.68 9.99 -53.77
C PHE A 175 -28.10 10.05 -52.31
N ASP A 176 -29.38 10.33 -52.04
CA ASP A 176 -29.94 10.37 -50.70
C ASP A 176 -29.98 8.97 -50.05
N ASN A 177 -30.29 7.92 -50.83
CA ASN A 177 -30.23 6.54 -50.35
C ASN A 177 -28.78 6.08 -50.11
N VAL A 178 -27.84 6.48 -50.97
CA VAL A 178 -26.40 6.18 -50.80
C VAL A 178 -25.84 6.87 -49.55
N LEU A 179 -26.19 8.14 -49.33
CA LEU A 179 -25.81 8.88 -48.12
C LEU A 179 -26.38 8.24 -46.84
N LYS A 180 -27.65 7.81 -46.86
CA LYS A 180 -28.24 7.09 -45.72
C LYS A 180 -27.55 5.75 -45.46
N ALA A 181 -27.23 4.99 -46.51
CA ALA A 181 -26.51 3.73 -46.38
C ALA A 181 -25.10 3.93 -45.81
N LEU A 182 -24.34 4.89 -46.33
CA LEU A 182 -22.98 5.20 -45.85
C LEU A 182 -22.98 5.72 -44.41
N LYS A 183 -23.97 6.52 -44.01
CA LYS A 183 -24.11 6.97 -42.61
C LYS A 183 -24.38 5.79 -41.68
N LYS A 184 -25.26 4.88 -42.08
CA LYS A 184 -25.56 3.66 -41.31
C LYS A 184 -24.34 2.74 -41.21
N GLU A 185 -23.59 2.58 -42.29
CA GLU A 185 -22.35 1.80 -42.29
C GLU A 185 -21.29 2.44 -41.39
N ASN A 186 -21.08 3.75 -41.48
CA ASN A 186 -20.16 4.47 -40.59
C ASN A 186 -20.56 4.33 -39.11
N GLN A 187 -21.86 4.40 -38.80
CA GLN A 187 -22.34 4.17 -37.45
C GLN A 187 -22.01 2.74 -36.99
N THR A 188 -22.31 1.73 -37.82
CA THR A 188 -22.03 0.32 -37.50
C THR A 188 -20.54 0.06 -37.30
N LEU A 189 -19.69 0.66 -38.15
CA LEU A 189 -18.24 0.58 -38.04
C LEU A 189 -17.72 1.27 -36.77
N ARG A 190 -18.25 2.45 -36.42
CA ARG A 190 -17.90 3.14 -35.17
C ARG A 190 -18.28 2.32 -33.96
N GLU A 191 -19.48 1.73 -33.93
CA GLU A 191 -19.91 0.84 -32.85
C GLU A 191 -19.04 -0.42 -32.75
N SER A 192 -18.66 -1.01 -33.88
CA SER A 192 -17.75 -2.17 -33.91
C SER A 192 -16.34 -1.80 -33.44
N LEU A 193 -15.84 -0.62 -33.84
CA LEU A 193 -14.55 -0.11 -33.41
C LEU A 193 -14.56 0.13 -31.89
N ASP A 194 -15.65 0.68 -31.36
CA ASP A 194 -15.76 1.00 -29.94
C ASP A 194 -15.90 -0.26 -29.06
N LYS A 195 -16.57 -1.31 -29.55
CA LYS A 195 -16.56 -2.64 -28.91
C LYS A 195 -15.17 -3.25 -28.84
N MET A 196 -14.34 -3.03 -29.86
CA MET A 196 -12.96 -3.52 -29.91
C MET A 196 -11.97 -2.61 -29.19
N SER A 197 -12.33 -1.34 -28.96
CA SER A 197 -11.47 -0.35 -28.31
C SER A 197 -11.24 -0.65 -26.81
N LEU A 198 -10.16 -0.12 -26.25
CA LEU A 198 -9.91 -0.09 -24.80
C LEU A 198 -10.42 1.22 -24.18
N SER A 199 -11.57 1.72 -24.67
CA SER A 199 -12.21 2.93 -24.15
C SER A 199 -12.96 2.66 -22.85
N GLU A 200 -13.20 3.72 -22.08
CA GLU A 200 -13.94 3.66 -20.82
C GLU A 200 -15.35 3.04 -21.03
N ASN A 201 -16.06 3.51 -22.05
CA ASN A 201 -17.40 3.04 -22.42
C ASN A 201 -17.41 1.55 -22.80
N SER A 202 -16.36 1.10 -23.48
CA SER A 202 -16.21 -0.30 -23.88
C SER A 202 -16.05 -1.23 -22.67
N LEU A 203 -15.29 -0.81 -21.66
CA LEU A 203 -15.11 -1.57 -20.41
C LEU A 203 -16.34 -1.50 -19.49
N ARG A 204 -17.06 -0.37 -19.48
CA ARG A 204 -18.24 -0.19 -18.62
C ARG A 204 -19.35 -1.22 -18.90
N ASN A 205 -19.46 -1.65 -20.15
CA ASN A 205 -20.52 -2.56 -20.61
C ASN A 205 -20.10 -4.04 -20.66
N ASP A 206 -18.85 -4.38 -20.30
CA ASP A 206 -18.31 -5.73 -20.42
C ASP A 206 -17.47 -6.12 -19.19
N ALA A 207 -18.12 -6.80 -18.25
CA ALA A 207 -17.48 -7.25 -17.01
C ALA A 207 -16.39 -8.31 -17.25
N GLU A 208 -16.55 -9.18 -18.25
CA GLU A 208 -15.53 -10.18 -18.60
C GLU A 208 -14.28 -9.51 -19.16
N LYS A 209 -14.45 -8.48 -20.00
CA LYS A 209 -13.35 -7.66 -20.50
C LYS A 209 -12.62 -6.93 -19.37
N VAL A 210 -13.34 -6.35 -18.41
CA VAL A 210 -12.72 -5.73 -17.22
C VAL A 210 -11.92 -6.76 -16.43
N LYS A 211 -12.50 -7.92 -16.12
CA LYS A 211 -11.84 -8.99 -15.37
C LYS A 211 -10.61 -9.53 -16.09
N PHE A 212 -10.69 -9.69 -17.40
CA PHE A 212 -9.58 -10.15 -18.21
C PHE A 212 -8.41 -9.17 -18.18
N TYR A 213 -8.66 -7.88 -18.47
CA TYR A 213 -7.60 -6.89 -18.60
C TYR A 213 -7.06 -6.37 -17.26
N THR A 214 -7.90 -6.26 -16.24
CA THR A 214 -7.53 -5.62 -14.96
C THR A 214 -7.42 -6.60 -13.80
N GLY A 215 -8.03 -7.78 -13.90
CA GLY A 215 -8.19 -8.71 -12.77
C GLY A 215 -9.29 -8.30 -11.78
N LEU A 216 -9.90 -7.12 -11.93
CA LEU A 216 -10.97 -6.64 -11.05
C LEU A 216 -12.31 -7.27 -11.44
N PRO A 217 -13.22 -7.50 -10.47
CA PRO A 217 -14.44 -8.27 -10.72
C PRO A 217 -15.42 -7.59 -11.67
N ASN A 218 -15.46 -6.25 -11.69
CA ASN A 218 -16.37 -5.47 -12.53
C ASN A 218 -15.90 -4.02 -12.65
N TYR A 219 -16.55 -3.26 -13.53
CA TYR A 219 -16.23 -1.86 -13.79
C TYR A 219 -16.41 -0.96 -12.55
N PHE A 220 -17.39 -1.22 -11.70
CA PHE A 220 -17.64 -0.42 -10.50
C PHE A 220 -16.43 -0.45 -9.54
N VAL A 221 -15.79 -1.60 -9.35
CA VAL A 221 -14.56 -1.70 -8.56
C VAL A 221 -13.41 -0.96 -9.22
N LEU A 222 -13.27 -1.04 -10.54
CA LEU A 222 -12.28 -0.27 -11.30
C LEU A 222 -12.47 1.24 -11.14
N GLU A 223 -13.71 1.72 -11.24
CA GLU A 223 -14.08 3.12 -11.06
C GLU A 223 -13.81 3.59 -9.61
N THR A 224 -14.08 2.74 -8.62
CA THR A 224 -13.77 3.02 -7.20
C THR A 224 -12.26 3.17 -6.97
N VAL A 225 -11.46 2.25 -7.53
CA VAL A 225 -9.99 2.33 -7.47
C VAL A 225 -9.49 3.58 -8.18
N MET A 226 -10.06 3.91 -9.34
CA MET A 226 -9.75 5.12 -10.08
C MET A 226 -10.03 6.39 -9.25
N TRP A 227 -11.18 6.44 -8.56
CA TRP A 227 -11.54 7.57 -7.70
C TRP A 227 -10.58 7.74 -6.51
N LEU A 228 -10.15 6.63 -5.89
CA LEU A 228 -9.19 6.65 -4.80
C LEU A 228 -7.80 7.14 -5.24
N LEU A 229 -7.39 6.81 -6.48
CA LEU A 229 -6.07 7.16 -7.00
C LEU A 229 -6.03 8.54 -7.68
N ALA A 230 -7.15 9.00 -8.25
CA ALA A 230 -7.24 10.21 -9.05
C ALA A 230 -6.61 11.47 -8.41
N PRO A 231 -6.74 11.74 -7.10
CA PRO A 231 -6.12 12.90 -6.44
C PRO A 231 -4.60 12.86 -6.41
N HIS A 232 -4.00 11.66 -6.47
CA HIS A 232 -2.55 11.47 -6.41
C HIS A 232 -1.90 11.42 -7.80
N MET A 233 -2.70 11.42 -8.87
CA MET A 233 -2.24 11.33 -10.26
C MET A 233 -1.96 12.68 -10.91
N ASP A 234 -2.28 13.81 -10.27
CA ASP A 234 -2.12 15.15 -10.86
C ASP A 234 -0.66 15.54 -11.11
N GLY A 235 0.28 14.91 -10.43
CA GLY A 235 1.72 15.05 -10.69
C GLY A 235 2.19 14.38 -11.99
N MET A 236 1.38 13.50 -12.60
CA MET A 236 1.72 12.76 -13.82
C MET A 236 1.46 13.64 -15.05
N LYS A 237 2.43 14.45 -15.43
CA LYS A 237 2.38 15.28 -16.66
C LYS A 237 2.60 14.42 -17.92
N THR A 238 1.69 13.48 -18.20
CA THR A 238 1.66 12.75 -19.48
C THR A 238 0.52 13.25 -20.34
N VAL A 239 0.80 14.27 -21.17
CA VAL A 239 -0.20 14.98 -22.00
C VAL A 239 -0.99 14.06 -22.95
N LYS A 240 -0.47 12.87 -23.27
CA LYS A 240 -1.09 11.94 -24.23
C LYS A 240 -2.01 10.88 -23.63
N LEU A 241 -1.98 10.66 -22.32
CA LEU A 241 -2.75 9.58 -21.67
C LEU A 241 -3.68 10.15 -20.62
N SER A 242 -4.97 9.83 -20.71
CA SER A 242 -5.92 10.15 -19.65
C SER A 242 -5.58 9.40 -18.36
N LYS A 243 -6.05 9.88 -17.21
CA LYS A 243 -5.83 9.18 -15.93
C LYS A 243 -6.36 7.74 -15.97
N PHE A 244 -7.55 7.54 -16.57
CA PHE A 244 -8.12 6.21 -16.80
C PHE A 244 -7.18 5.31 -17.62
N GLN A 245 -6.64 5.82 -18.73
CA GLN A 245 -5.71 5.06 -19.57
C GLN A 245 -4.42 4.71 -18.83
N GLN A 246 -3.89 5.61 -17.99
CA GLN A 246 -2.70 5.35 -17.19
C GLN A 246 -2.93 4.20 -16.19
N LEU A 247 -4.08 4.20 -15.51
CA LEU A 247 -4.46 3.10 -14.61
C LEU A 247 -4.66 1.80 -15.38
N LEU A 248 -5.47 1.82 -16.45
CA LEU A 248 -5.76 0.63 -17.26
C LEU A 248 -4.50 0.00 -17.85
N LEU A 249 -3.62 0.81 -18.43
CA LEU A 249 -2.33 0.37 -18.98
C LEU A 249 -1.48 -0.32 -17.90
N THR A 250 -1.44 0.24 -16.69
CA THR A 250 -0.67 -0.32 -15.57
C THR A 250 -1.28 -1.63 -15.09
N LEU A 251 -2.60 -1.70 -14.92
CA LEU A 251 -3.29 -2.93 -14.52
C LEU A 251 -3.11 -4.04 -15.56
N MET A 252 -3.19 -3.71 -16.86
CA MET A 252 -2.89 -4.66 -17.94
C MET A 252 -1.46 -5.18 -17.87
N ARG A 253 -0.48 -4.31 -17.60
CA ARG A 253 0.93 -4.71 -17.42
C ARG A 253 1.09 -5.65 -16.23
N LEU A 254 0.47 -5.37 -15.09
CA LEU A 254 0.57 -6.19 -13.88
C LEU A 254 -0.18 -7.52 -14.00
N ARG A 255 -1.34 -7.53 -14.65
CA ARG A 255 -2.21 -8.71 -14.75
C ARG A 255 -1.77 -9.69 -15.84
N LEU A 256 -1.42 -9.18 -17.01
CA LEU A 256 -1.18 -9.99 -18.21
C LEU A 256 0.31 -10.06 -18.59
N ASP A 257 1.19 -9.34 -17.87
CA ASP A 257 2.62 -9.23 -18.17
C ASP A 257 2.93 -8.86 -19.64
N LEU A 258 2.08 -8.01 -20.24
CA LEU A 258 2.25 -7.59 -21.64
C LEU A 258 3.53 -6.78 -21.82
N ARG A 259 4.29 -7.05 -22.89
CA ARG A 259 5.50 -6.28 -23.21
C ARG A 259 5.17 -4.79 -23.35
N ASN A 260 6.08 -3.92 -22.89
CA ASN A 260 5.90 -2.47 -23.01
C ASN A 260 5.73 -2.01 -24.47
N GLN A 261 6.27 -2.77 -25.44
CA GLN A 261 6.08 -2.53 -26.86
C GLN A 261 4.63 -2.72 -27.31
N ASP A 262 3.94 -3.76 -26.81
CA ASP A 262 2.55 -4.03 -27.15
C ASP A 262 1.63 -2.94 -26.58
N LEU A 263 1.85 -2.57 -25.31
CA LEU A 263 1.14 -1.48 -24.66
C LEU A 263 1.37 -0.14 -25.40
N ALA A 264 2.57 0.10 -25.91
CA ALA A 264 2.87 1.30 -26.70
C ALA A 264 2.00 1.37 -27.96
N TYR A 265 1.81 0.25 -28.67
CA TYR A 265 0.95 0.19 -29.84
C TYR A 265 -0.54 0.34 -29.49
N ARG A 266 -1.02 -0.38 -28.47
CA ARG A 266 -2.43 -0.33 -28.04
C ARG A 266 -2.89 1.06 -27.61
N PHE A 267 -2.01 1.82 -26.96
CA PHE A 267 -2.31 3.15 -26.42
C PHE A 267 -1.76 4.30 -27.29
N GLY A 268 -1.12 4.01 -28.43
CA GLY A 268 -0.61 5.04 -29.33
C GLY A 268 0.50 5.92 -28.73
N VAL A 269 1.32 5.37 -27.83
CA VAL A 269 2.39 6.10 -27.13
C VAL A 269 3.76 5.48 -27.37
N LYS A 270 4.84 6.20 -27.00
CA LYS A 270 6.20 5.66 -27.05
C LYS A 270 6.41 4.67 -25.91
N VAL A 271 7.23 3.64 -26.11
CA VAL A 271 7.61 2.63 -25.09
C VAL A 271 8.11 3.28 -23.79
N GLY A 272 8.95 4.32 -23.91
CA GLY A 272 9.44 5.05 -22.73
C GLY A 272 8.33 5.73 -21.91
N THR A 273 7.22 6.11 -22.55
CA THR A 273 6.03 6.63 -21.84
C THR A 273 5.37 5.52 -21.05
N VAL A 274 5.17 4.34 -21.64
CA VAL A 274 4.63 3.16 -20.96
C VAL A 274 5.45 2.84 -19.70
N THR A 275 6.77 2.73 -19.82
CA THR A 275 7.66 2.41 -18.68
C THR A 275 7.52 3.43 -17.56
N ARG A 276 7.54 4.74 -17.87
CA ARG A 276 7.40 5.80 -16.86
C ARG A 276 6.03 5.76 -16.20
N THR A 277 4.96 5.63 -16.99
CA THR A 277 3.59 5.55 -16.50
C THR A 277 3.42 4.37 -15.55
N VAL A 278 3.91 3.17 -15.91
CA VAL A 278 3.82 1.98 -15.06
C VAL A 278 4.55 2.20 -13.73
N HIS A 279 5.79 2.68 -13.75
CA HIS A 279 6.56 2.90 -12.51
C HIS A 279 5.89 3.94 -11.59
N GLN A 280 5.46 5.08 -12.14
CA GLN A 280 4.76 6.11 -11.39
C GLN A 280 3.44 5.59 -10.81
N MET A 281 2.65 4.88 -11.62
CA MET A 281 1.35 4.36 -11.19
C MET A 281 1.52 3.29 -10.11
N VAL A 282 2.48 2.37 -10.24
CA VAL A 282 2.80 1.38 -9.18
C VAL A 282 3.21 2.08 -7.89
N THR A 283 3.96 3.19 -7.98
CA THR A 283 4.37 3.96 -6.80
C THR A 283 3.15 4.58 -6.10
N ILE A 284 2.26 5.21 -6.87
CA ILE A 284 1.01 5.80 -6.37
C ILE A 284 0.10 4.72 -5.78
N MET A 285 -0.08 3.59 -6.48
CA MET A 285 -0.85 2.44 -5.99
C MET A 285 -0.27 1.92 -4.67
N SER A 286 1.06 1.80 -4.56
CA SER A 286 1.70 1.36 -3.33
C SER A 286 1.50 2.35 -2.19
N SER A 287 1.59 3.66 -2.44
CA SER A 287 1.43 4.67 -1.38
C SER A 287 -0.01 4.88 -0.94
N THR A 288 -0.99 4.61 -1.82
CA THR A 288 -2.41 4.88 -1.55
C THR A 288 -3.18 3.60 -1.22
N LEU A 289 -3.03 2.52 -1.99
CA LEU A 289 -3.83 1.31 -1.80
C LEU A 289 -3.34 0.46 -0.62
N VAL A 290 -2.03 0.38 -0.37
CA VAL A 290 -1.52 -0.46 0.74
C VAL A 290 -2.03 0.04 2.10
N PRO A 291 -1.93 1.34 2.45
CA PRO A 291 -2.45 1.83 3.73
C PRO A 291 -3.98 1.74 3.86
N THR A 292 -4.71 1.82 2.74
CA THR A 292 -6.18 1.79 2.74
C THR A 292 -6.75 0.37 2.73
N ALA A 293 -6.12 -0.57 2.02
CA ALA A 293 -6.65 -1.91 1.80
C ALA A 293 -6.00 -2.98 2.68
N VAL A 294 -4.75 -2.80 3.10
CA VAL A 294 -4.01 -3.75 3.94
C VAL A 294 -4.01 -3.25 5.37
N PHE A 295 -5.06 -3.59 6.11
CA PHE A 295 -5.18 -3.26 7.53
C PHE A 295 -5.21 -4.52 8.38
N TRP A 296 -4.78 -4.38 9.64
CA TRP A 296 -4.83 -5.46 10.61
C TRP A 296 -6.18 -5.43 11.34
N PRO A 297 -7.08 -6.40 11.11
CA PRO A 297 -8.42 -6.38 11.69
C PRO A 297 -8.38 -6.67 13.20
N SER A 298 -9.40 -6.18 13.90
CA SER A 298 -9.58 -6.49 15.32
C SER A 298 -9.99 -7.96 15.53
N ARG A 299 -9.72 -8.50 16.72
CA ARG A 299 -10.18 -9.85 17.11
C ARG A 299 -11.69 -10.03 17.01
N ALA A 300 -12.46 -8.98 17.25
CA ALA A 300 -13.91 -9.02 17.16
C ALA A 300 -14.36 -9.22 15.70
N GLU A 301 -13.76 -8.48 14.77
CA GLU A 301 -14.03 -8.61 13.33
C GLU A 301 -13.57 -9.95 12.78
N LEU A 302 -12.40 -10.43 13.21
CA LEU A 302 -11.89 -11.76 12.83
C LEU A 302 -12.85 -12.86 13.25
N ARG A 303 -13.29 -12.88 14.52
CA ARG A 303 -14.23 -13.89 15.02
C ARG A 303 -15.60 -13.82 14.35
N LYS A 304 -16.10 -12.61 14.08
CA LYS A 304 -17.37 -12.39 13.38
C LYS A 304 -17.35 -12.98 11.97
N ASN A 305 -16.24 -12.83 11.27
CA ASN A 305 -16.10 -13.25 9.86
C ASN A 305 -15.34 -14.57 9.69
N LEU A 306 -15.02 -15.27 10.78
CA LEU A 306 -14.25 -16.52 10.74
C LEU A 306 -15.02 -17.60 9.96
N PRO A 307 -14.44 -18.22 8.92
CA PRO A 307 -15.12 -19.30 8.18
C PRO A 307 -15.49 -20.48 9.09
N ALA A 308 -16.63 -21.12 8.80
CA ALA A 308 -17.16 -22.21 9.63
C ALA A 308 -16.16 -23.36 9.83
N ALA A 309 -15.40 -23.72 8.79
CA ALA A 309 -14.38 -24.76 8.83
C ALA A 309 -13.24 -24.45 9.84
N LEU A 310 -12.82 -23.19 9.93
CA LEU A 310 -11.77 -22.75 10.85
C LEU A 310 -12.30 -22.57 12.27
N ARG A 311 -13.59 -22.24 12.42
CA ARG A 311 -14.21 -22.03 13.73
C ARG A 311 -14.17 -23.27 14.63
N SER A 312 -14.27 -24.47 14.04
CA SER A 312 -14.18 -25.74 14.79
C SER A 312 -12.76 -26.14 15.15
N SER A 313 -11.75 -25.84 14.31
CA SER A 313 -10.37 -26.27 14.51
C SER A 313 -9.50 -25.22 15.21
N HIS A 314 -9.67 -23.95 14.85
CA HIS A 314 -8.81 -22.83 15.22
C HIS A 314 -9.65 -21.55 15.44
N PRO A 315 -10.43 -21.48 16.54
CA PRO A 315 -11.34 -20.36 16.82
C PRO A 315 -10.63 -19.02 17.06
N ASP A 316 -9.35 -19.07 17.44
CA ASP A 316 -8.50 -17.90 17.70
C ASP A 316 -7.50 -17.64 16.55
N CYS A 317 -7.76 -18.17 15.35
CA CYS A 317 -6.95 -17.91 14.17
C CYS A 317 -7.00 -16.42 13.79
N ALA A 318 -5.86 -15.74 13.92
CA ALA A 318 -5.74 -14.33 13.57
C ALA A 318 -5.31 -14.12 12.12
N VAL A 319 -4.38 -14.96 11.65
CA VAL A 319 -3.74 -14.80 10.33
C VAL A 319 -3.17 -16.13 9.85
N ILE A 320 -3.19 -16.32 8.54
CA ILE A 320 -2.53 -17.39 7.81
C ILE A 320 -1.36 -16.75 7.06
N ILE A 321 -0.14 -17.22 7.32
CA ILE A 321 1.07 -16.68 6.72
C ILE A 321 1.64 -17.63 5.68
N ASP A 322 2.28 -17.03 4.67
CA ASP A 322 3.04 -17.73 3.65
C ASP A 322 4.28 -16.91 3.25
N CYS A 323 5.34 -17.61 2.87
CA CYS A 323 6.58 -17.02 2.37
C CYS A 323 6.74 -17.36 0.89
N PHE A 324 6.78 -16.33 0.05
CA PHE A 324 6.96 -16.53 -1.39
C PHE A 324 8.20 -15.82 -1.91
N MET A 325 8.68 -16.31 -3.06
CA MET A 325 9.90 -15.85 -3.72
C MET A 325 9.58 -15.30 -5.10
N VAL A 326 10.02 -14.08 -5.37
CA VAL A 326 9.88 -13.42 -6.67
C VAL A 326 11.27 -13.33 -7.31
N PRO A 327 11.54 -14.11 -8.37
CA PRO A 327 12.77 -13.96 -9.14
C PRO A 327 12.72 -12.65 -9.93
N PHE A 328 13.86 -12.01 -10.12
CA PHE A 328 14.01 -10.83 -10.97
C PHE A 328 15.28 -10.92 -11.81
N GLU A 329 15.30 -10.20 -12.94
CA GLU A 329 16.45 -10.20 -13.85
C GLU A 329 17.57 -9.32 -13.29
N GLU A 330 18.81 -9.79 -13.38
CA GLU A 330 19.98 -8.97 -13.05
C GLU A 330 20.11 -7.86 -14.10
N PRO A 331 20.41 -6.61 -13.70
CA PRO A 331 20.80 -5.61 -14.68
C PRO A 331 22.00 -6.14 -15.46
N VAL A 332 21.89 -6.23 -16.79
CA VAL A 332 23.01 -6.54 -17.66
C VAL A 332 24.08 -5.50 -17.38
N SER A 333 25.07 -5.87 -16.58
CA SER A 333 26.22 -5.03 -16.31
C SER A 333 26.85 -4.74 -17.66
N ARG A 334 26.66 -3.51 -18.16
CA ARG A 334 27.45 -2.98 -19.28
C ARG A 334 28.89 -3.06 -18.80
N GLY A 335 29.63 -4.01 -19.36
CA GLY A 335 30.98 -4.31 -18.97
C GLY A 335 31.84 -3.05 -19.01
N ASN A 336 32.18 -2.53 -17.83
CA ASN A 336 33.43 -1.82 -17.68
C ASN A 336 34.50 -2.88 -17.47
N GLN A 337 35.18 -3.18 -18.57
CA GLN A 337 36.57 -3.60 -18.56
C GLN A 337 37.34 -2.66 -17.62
N GLN A 338 37.76 -3.15 -16.46
CA GLN A 338 39.11 -2.92 -15.93
C GLN A 338 39.32 -3.72 -14.65
N GLN A 339 40.14 -4.76 -14.81
CA GLN A 339 41.09 -5.29 -13.83
C GLN A 339 40.66 -5.32 -12.35
N GLN A 340 40.34 -6.52 -11.88
CA GLN A 340 41.14 -7.13 -10.81
C GLN A 340 41.02 -8.66 -10.88
N ARG A 341 42.15 -9.27 -11.25
CA ARG A 341 42.39 -10.71 -11.33
C ARG A 341 43.19 -11.08 -10.08
N MET A 342 42.58 -11.78 -9.12
CA MET A 342 43.20 -12.49 -7.96
C MET A 342 42.01 -13.01 -7.13
N VAL A 343 41.80 -14.27 -6.72
CA VAL A 343 42.57 -15.53 -6.58
C VAL A 343 41.49 -16.66 -6.54
N PRO A 344 41.72 -17.90 -7.01
CA PRO A 344 40.71 -18.95 -6.86
C PRO A 344 40.76 -19.57 -5.46
N SER A 345 39.96 -19.06 -4.53
CA SER A 345 39.61 -19.78 -3.31
C SER A 345 38.41 -20.67 -3.59
N ALA A 346 38.61 -21.97 -3.45
CA ALA A 346 37.59 -22.99 -3.53
C ALA A 346 36.62 -22.86 -2.35
N GLN A 347 35.47 -22.22 -2.58
CA GLN A 347 34.23 -22.42 -1.83
C GLN A 347 33.11 -21.67 -2.55
N GLY A 348 32.17 -22.43 -3.12
CA GLY A 348 30.84 -21.97 -3.53
C GLY A 348 30.82 -20.84 -4.55
N VAL A 349 30.60 -21.18 -5.82
CA VAL A 349 30.08 -20.26 -6.84
C VAL A 349 28.88 -19.52 -6.24
N GLY A 350 29.09 -18.26 -5.87
CA GLY A 350 28.04 -17.37 -5.40
C GLY A 350 27.13 -17.07 -6.57
N THR A 351 26.12 -17.91 -6.79
CA THR A 351 24.93 -17.49 -7.52
C THR A 351 24.30 -16.37 -6.69
N SER A 352 24.39 -15.14 -7.18
CA SER A 352 23.50 -14.07 -6.74
C SER A 352 22.08 -14.60 -6.95
N ASN A 353 21.44 -15.05 -5.88
CA ASN A 353 20.02 -15.41 -5.96
C ASN A 353 19.28 -14.08 -6.18
N ASN A 354 19.04 -13.75 -7.45
CA ASN A 354 18.24 -12.60 -7.90
C ASN A 354 16.77 -12.89 -7.60
N VAL A 355 16.49 -13.06 -6.30
CA VAL A 355 15.22 -13.46 -5.75
C VAL A 355 14.96 -12.56 -4.56
N LEU A 356 13.77 -11.97 -4.56
CA LEU A 356 13.22 -11.25 -3.43
C LEU A 356 12.27 -12.18 -2.69
N LYS A 357 12.46 -12.31 -1.39
CA LYS A 357 11.60 -13.09 -0.51
C LYS A 357 10.67 -12.17 0.27
N TYR A 358 9.40 -12.56 0.36
CA TYR A 358 8.34 -11.80 1.02
C TYR A 358 7.57 -12.72 1.97
N LEU A 359 7.07 -12.13 3.06
CA LEU A 359 6.09 -12.72 3.96
C LEU A 359 4.74 -12.05 3.70
N ILE A 360 3.72 -12.84 3.40
CA ILE A 360 2.34 -12.37 3.30
C ILE A 360 1.52 -12.94 4.46
N GLY A 361 0.66 -12.10 5.02
CA GLY A 361 -0.35 -12.48 5.99
C GLY A 361 -1.75 -12.27 5.42
N VAL A 362 -2.56 -13.31 5.48
CA VAL A 362 -3.94 -13.33 4.99
C VAL A 362 -4.85 -13.68 6.16
N ALA A 363 -5.88 -12.89 6.40
CA ALA A 363 -6.89 -13.21 7.39
C ALA A 363 -7.66 -14.48 6.99
N PRO A 364 -8.26 -15.22 7.94
CA PRO A 364 -9.04 -16.43 7.67
C PRO A 364 -10.11 -16.30 6.57
N GLN A 365 -10.68 -15.11 6.40
CA GLN A 365 -11.67 -14.79 5.36
C GLN A 365 -11.08 -14.58 3.95
N GLY A 366 -9.75 -14.68 3.78
CA GLY A 366 -9.08 -14.54 2.48
C GLY A 366 -8.66 -13.12 2.10
N VAL A 367 -8.64 -12.19 3.06
CA VAL A 367 -8.23 -10.79 2.83
C VAL A 367 -6.78 -10.61 3.27
N VAL A 368 -5.96 -9.94 2.46
CA VAL A 368 -4.55 -9.64 2.80
C VAL A 368 -4.51 -8.61 3.93
N THR A 369 -3.84 -8.95 5.03
CA THR A 369 -3.72 -8.09 6.23
C THR A 369 -2.30 -7.65 6.52
N PHE A 370 -1.32 -8.29 5.90
CA PHE A 370 0.09 -7.96 6.07
C PHE A 370 0.90 -8.33 4.82
N VAL A 371 1.84 -7.48 4.43
CA VAL A 371 2.83 -7.78 3.40
C VAL A 371 4.17 -7.19 3.88
N SER A 372 5.21 -8.02 3.97
CA SER A 372 6.54 -7.54 4.32
C SER A 372 7.18 -6.78 3.15
N ARG A 373 8.23 -6.01 3.45
CA ARG A 373 9.19 -5.62 2.42
C ARG A 373 9.93 -6.85 1.88
N GLY A 374 10.37 -6.74 0.62
CA GLY A 374 11.14 -7.79 -0.03
C GLY A 374 12.57 -7.82 0.47
N VAL A 375 13.03 -9.00 0.87
CA VAL A 375 14.40 -9.22 1.33
C VAL A 375 15.19 -9.95 0.26
N LEU A 376 16.37 -9.43 -0.07
CA LEU A 376 17.25 -9.98 -1.10
C LEU A 376 17.98 -11.24 -0.60
N GLY A 377 18.00 -12.26 -1.45
CA GLY A 377 18.80 -13.47 -1.23
C GLY A 377 18.10 -14.54 -0.40
N ASN A 378 18.88 -15.52 0.07
CA ASN A 378 18.35 -16.72 0.69
C ASN A 378 18.16 -16.57 2.21
N VAL A 379 17.14 -15.81 2.61
CA VAL A 379 16.77 -15.63 4.03
C VAL A 379 15.79 -16.72 4.46
N SER A 380 15.99 -17.29 5.67
CA SER A 380 15.07 -18.29 6.22
C SER A 380 13.70 -17.67 6.53
N ASP A 381 12.62 -18.45 6.42
CA ASP A 381 11.25 -17.97 6.73
C ASP A 381 11.16 -17.43 8.16
N LYS A 382 11.83 -18.12 9.08
CA LYS A 382 11.91 -17.72 10.49
C LYS A 382 12.56 -16.34 10.65
N SER A 383 13.74 -16.15 10.04
CA SER A 383 14.46 -14.87 10.12
C SER A 383 13.66 -13.72 9.51
N LEU A 384 12.95 -13.99 8.40
CA LEU A 384 12.09 -13.01 7.76
C LEU A 384 10.93 -12.60 8.68
N ALA A 385 10.23 -13.58 9.26
CA ALA A 385 9.10 -13.32 10.17
C ALA A 385 9.51 -12.54 11.44
N GLU A 386 10.71 -12.80 11.98
CA GLU A 386 11.26 -12.10 13.14
C GLU A 386 11.71 -10.65 12.81
N GLY A 387 12.16 -10.40 11.58
CA GLY A 387 12.71 -9.12 11.14
C GLY A 387 11.69 -8.15 10.54
N CYS A 388 10.64 -8.64 9.90
CA CYS A 388 9.74 -7.81 9.08
C CYS A 388 8.66 -7.04 9.85
N GLY A 389 8.66 -7.08 11.18
CA GLY A 389 7.67 -6.40 12.02
C GLY A 389 6.32 -7.12 12.14
N PHE A 390 6.15 -8.30 11.51
CA PHE A 390 4.93 -9.11 11.60
C PHE A 390 4.55 -9.46 13.04
N LEU A 391 5.52 -9.90 13.84
CA LEU A 391 5.29 -10.29 15.23
C LEU A 391 4.75 -9.16 16.11
N CYS A 392 4.96 -7.90 15.74
CA CYS A 392 4.45 -6.75 16.48
C CYS A 392 2.93 -6.56 16.31
N LYS A 393 2.32 -7.17 15.28
CA LYS A 393 0.88 -7.09 15.03
C LYS A 393 0.07 -8.10 15.86
N LEU A 394 0.73 -9.13 16.38
CA LEU A 394 0.09 -10.22 17.10
C LEU A 394 -0.19 -9.84 18.56
N LEU A 395 -1.36 -10.27 19.04
CA LEU A 395 -1.75 -10.15 20.44
C LEU A 395 -1.63 -11.50 21.15
N PRO A 396 -1.38 -11.52 22.49
CA PRO A 396 -1.27 -12.77 23.25
C PRO A 396 -2.52 -13.64 23.12
N GLY A 397 -2.35 -14.88 22.65
CA GLY A 397 -3.44 -15.83 22.39
C GLY A 397 -3.92 -15.86 20.94
N ASP A 398 -3.36 -15.06 20.04
CA ASP A 398 -3.59 -15.21 18.61
C ASP A 398 -2.96 -16.51 18.09
N VAL A 399 -3.69 -17.25 17.26
CA VAL A 399 -3.19 -18.42 16.54
C VAL A 399 -2.79 -17.99 15.13
N VAL A 400 -1.56 -18.35 14.76
CA VAL A 400 -1.00 -18.12 13.43
C VAL A 400 -0.89 -19.48 12.72
N LEU A 401 -1.47 -19.58 11.53
CA LEU A 401 -1.30 -20.76 10.68
C LEU A 401 -0.25 -20.43 9.62
N ALA A 402 0.60 -21.39 9.26
CA ALA A 402 1.55 -21.24 8.16
C ALA A 402 1.20 -22.22 7.05
N VAL A 403 1.27 -21.76 5.80
CA VAL A 403 1.21 -22.61 4.62
C VAL A 403 2.65 -22.96 4.26
N SER A 404 2.97 -24.25 4.17
CA SER A 404 4.31 -24.77 3.86
C SER A 404 4.25 -25.73 2.69
#